data_AF-A0A2N0VDH8-F1
#
_entry.id   AF-A0A2N0VDH8-F1
#
_cell.length_a   1.000
_cell.length_b   1.000
_cell.length_c   1.000
_cell.angle_alpha   90.00
_cell.angle_beta   90.00
_cell.angle_gamma   90.00
#
_symmetry.space_group_name_H-M   'P 1'
#
loop_
_entity.id
_entity.type
_entity.pdbx_description
1 polymer ?
#
loop_
_entity_poly.entity_id
_entity_poly.type
_entity_poly.pdbx_seq_one_letter_code
_entity_poly.pdbx_strand_id
1 'polypeptide(L)'
;MKFELEVSLRGSADEELLDDLRRSAKALCRETITMAEYAEVGKAHPSTIQRRFGSWPKALKLAGLEPSRSKIGISDDELFENIKTLWINLGRQPRYGEVKAPSSTFSAGTYEKRFGSWLKALGRFVEWVNSDAIDQPHKIVEEQITADIAMQPHKAKRRTRREISDRQRFRILVRDGFRCKACGVSPITQPGVELHVDHILPWSKGGETTDDNLESKCKQCNLGKGNAFNN
;
A
#
# COMPACT_ATOMS: atom_id res chain seq x y z
N MET A 1 7.53 -36.59 36.01
CA MET A 1 6.28 -36.00 35.46
C MET A 1 5.52 -35.38 36.62
N LYS A 2 5.39 -34.06 36.65
CA LYS A 2 4.59 -33.35 37.67
C LYS A 2 3.20 -33.15 37.09
N PHE A 3 2.18 -33.59 37.81
CA PHE A 3 0.78 -33.37 37.45
C PHE A 3 0.28 -32.21 38.31
N GLU A 4 -0.11 -31.12 37.66
CA GLU A 4 -0.66 -29.94 38.33
C GLU A 4 -2.15 -29.84 37.97
N LEU A 5 -2.97 -29.49 38.96
CA LEU A 5 -4.41 -29.33 38.79
C LEU A 5 -4.70 -27.99 38.10
N GLU A 6 -5.28 -28.04 36.90
CA GLU A 6 -5.88 -26.85 36.30
C GLU A 6 -7.22 -26.55 36.94
N VAL A 7 -7.23 -25.54 37.82
CA VAL A 7 -8.45 -25.08 38.49
C VAL A 7 -9.32 -24.34 37.46
N SER A 8 -10.44 -24.96 37.07
CA SER A 8 -11.42 -24.37 36.16
C SER A 8 -12.21 -23.27 36.86
N LEU A 9 -12.27 -22.08 36.26
CA LEU A 9 -13.10 -20.95 36.70
C LEU A 9 -14.59 -21.13 36.33
N ARG A 10 -15.12 -22.35 36.48
CA ARG A 10 -16.54 -22.62 36.18
C ARG A 10 -17.39 -22.22 37.38
N GLY A 11 -18.15 -21.12 37.23
CA GLY A 11 -19.06 -20.62 38.28
C GLY A 11 -18.40 -19.66 39.27
N SER A 12 -17.18 -19.20 38.99
CA SER A 12 -16.47 -18.18 39.74
C SER A 12 -17.13 -16.80 39.67
N ALA A 13 -16.74 -15.93 40.61
CA ALA A 13 -17.21 -14.56 40.68
C ALA A 13 -16.72 -13.73 39.48
N ASP A 14 -17.42 -12.64 39.18
CA ASP A 14 -17.10 -11.74 38.07
C ASP A 14 -15.68 -11.17 38.19
N GLU A 15 -15.23 -10.82 39.41
CA GLU A 15 -13.87 -10.30 39.63
C GLU A 15 -12.78 -11.34 39.33
N GLU A 16 -12.99 -12.61 39.67
CA GLU A 16 -12.01 -13.67 39.38
C GLU A 16 -11.81 -13.87 37.87
N LEU A 17 -12.87 -13.68 37.07
CA LEU A 17 -12.79 -13.73 35.61
C LEU A 17 -12.06 -12.50 35.04
N LEU A 18 -12.24 -11.32 35.63
CA LEU A 18 -11.52 -10.10 35.24
C LEU A 18 -10.03 -10.17 35.64
N ASP A 19 -9.73 -10.72 36.81
CA ASP A 19 -8.35 -10.97 37.25
C ASP A 19 -7.64 -11.97 36.36
N ASP A 20 -8.33 -13.01 35.90
CA ASP A 20 -7.76 -13.95 34.96
C ASP A 20 -7.46 -13.33 33.59
N LEU A 21 -8.31 -12.40 33.11
CA LEU A 21 -8.02 -11.58 31.93
C LEU A 21 -6.75 -10.73 32.12
N ARG A 22 -6.65 -10.02 33.26
CA ARG A 22 -5.47 -9.19 33.60
C ARG A 22 -4.20 -10.04 33.67
N ARG A 23 -4.26 -11.18 34.37
CA ARG A 23 -3.17 -12.16 34.48
C ARG A 23 -2.73 -12.64 33.10
N SER A 24 -3.68 -13.00 32.25
CA SER A 24 -3.42 -13.52 30.90
C SER A 24 -2.76 -12.47 30.00
N ALA A 25 -3.24 -11.23 30.03
CA ALA A 25 -2.62 -10.12 29.30
C ALA A 25 -1.20 -9.82 29.80
N LYS A 26 -0.99 -9.82 31.13
CA LYS A 26 0.33 -9.63 31.76
C LYS A 26 1.31 -10.77 31.41
N ALA A 27 0.84 -12.01 31.35
CA ALA A 27 1.65 -13.17 30.96
C ALA A 27 2.16 -13.06 29.51
N LEU A 28 1.41 -12.39 28.65
CA LEU A 28 1.82 -12.08 27.27
C LEU A 28 2.55 -10.74 27.12
N CYS A 29 2.76 -10.01 28.23
CA CYS A 29 3.31 -8.66 28.26
C CYS A 29 2.58 -7.67 27.34
N ARG A 30 1.25 -7.72 27.30
CA ARG A 30 0.40 -6.81 26.50
C ARG A 30 -0.60 -6.06 27.37
N GLU A 31 -0.98 -4.87 26.89
CA GLU A 31 -2.06 -4.05 27.47
C GLU A 31 -3.46 -4.45 26.96
N THR A 32 -3.53 -5.43 26.05
CA THR A 32 -4.75 -6.02 25.49
C THR A 32 -4.57 -7.51 25.26
N ILE A 33 -5.68 -8.24 25.09
CA ILE A 33 -5.68 -9.67 24.75
C ILE A 33 -6.85 -10.04 23.85
N THR A 34 -6.57 -10.74 22.75
CA THR A 34 -7.59 -11.27 21.84
C THR A 34 -8.25 -12.52 22.42
N MET A 35 -9.43 -12.89 21.90
CA MET A 35 -10.08 -14.15 22.30
C MET A 35 -9.22 -15.38 22.00
N ALA A 36 -8.48 -15.36 20.88
CA ALA A 36 -7.59 -16.46 20.50
C ALA A 36 -6.41 -16.59 21.46
N GLU A 37 -5.75 -15.47 21.80
CA GLU A 37 -4.65 -15.48 22.77
C GLU A 37 -5.15 -15.92 24.16
N TYR A 38 -6.30 -15.42 24.60
CA TYR A 38 -6.87 -15.83 25.89
C TYR A 38 -7.27 -17.31 25.91
N ALA A 39 -7.64 -17.91 24.77
CA ALA A 39 -7.93 -19.35 24.73
C ALA A 39 -6.71 -20.22 25.09
N GLU A 40 -5.50 -19.73 24.80
CA GLU A 40 -4.25 -20.46 25.05
C GLU A 40 -3.72 -20.28 26.48
N VAL A 41 -3.94 -19.12 27.09
CA VAL A 41 -3.36 -18.79 28.41
C VAL A 41 -4.37 -18.61 29.54
N GLY A 42 -5.65 -18.48 29.20
CA GLY A 42 -6.76 -18.21 30.12
C GLY A 42 -7.22 -19.45 30.87
N LYS A 43 -7.73 -19.26 32.09
CA LYS A 43 -8.30 -20.35 32.91
C LYS A 43 -9.80 -20.57 32.64
N ALA A 44 -10.44 -19.64 31.94
CA ALA A 44 -11.82 -19.77 31.48
C ALA A 44 -11.88 -19.79 29.95
N HIS A 45 -12.96 -20.34 29.42
CA HIS A 45 -13.20 -20.27 27.97
C HIS A 45 -13.54 -18.83 27.54
N PRO A 46 -13.02 -18.32 26.40
CA PRO A 46 -13.31 -16.95 25.94
C PRO A 46 -14.80 -16.62 25.82
N SER A 47 -15.63 -17.59 25.42
CA SER A 47 -17.08 -17.41 25.35
C SER A 47 -17.75 -17.22 26.72
N THR A 48 -17.17 -17.76 27.80
CA THR A 48 -17.65 -17.53 29.18
C THR A 48 -17.51 -16.06 29.53
N ILE A 49 -16.35 -15.47 29.26
CA ILE A 49 -16.07 -14.04 29.46
C ILE A 49 -17.05 -13.19 28.62
N GLN A 50 -17.15 -13.48 27.32
CA GLN A 50 -18.03 -12.72 26.43
C GLN A 50 -19.49 -12.77 26.89
N ARG A 51 -20.00 -13.96 27.26
CA ARG A 51 -21.39 -14.13 27.70
C ARG A 51 -21.66 -13.45 29.05
N ARG A 52 -20.72 -13.54 29.99
CA ARG A 52 -20.88 -13.00 31.34
C ARG A 52 -20.90 -11.47 31.35
N PHE A 53 -19.99 -10.85 30.61
CA PHE A 53 -19.85 -9.39 30.56
C PHE A 53 -20.59 -8.75 29.37
N GLY A 54 -21.23 -9.55 28.53
CA GLY A 54 -22.03 -9.15 27.36
C GLY A 54 -21.22 -9.01 26.06
N SER A 55 -19.97 -8.56 26.11
CA SER A 55 -19.08 -8.55 24.95
C SER A 55 -17.61 -8.60 25.37
N TRP A 56 -16.74 -9.13 24.50
CA TRP A 56 -15.29 -9.17 24.74
C TRP A 56 -14.68 -7.78 25.00
N PRO A 57 -14.98 -6.74 24.19
CA PRO A 57 -14.46 -5.40 24.45
C PRO A 57 -14.94 -4.80 25.77
N LYS A 58 -16.17 -5.12 26.19
CA LYS A 58 -16.70 -4.68 27.50
C LYS A 58 -15.98 -5.38 28.65
N ALA A 59 -15.69 -6.68 28.52
CA ALA A 59 -14.91 -7.42 29.50
C ALA A 59 -13.49 -6.84 29.67
N LEU A 60 -12.81 -6.54 28.56
CA LEU A 60 -11.48 -5.91 28.60
C LEU A 60 -11.52 -4.54 29.28
N LYS A 61 -12.51 -3.70 28.96
CA LYS A 61 -12.69 -2.41 29.61
C LYS A 61 -12.93 -2.55 31.13
N LEU A 62 -13.73 -3.52 31.56
CA LEU A 62 -13.94 -3.81 32.99
C LEU A 62 -12.67 -4.34 33.67
N ALA A 63 -11.85 -5.09 32.94
CA ALA A 63 -10.54 -5.55 33.41
C ALA A 63 -9.47 -4.45 33.42
N GLY A 64 -9.78 -3.23 32.94
CA GLY A 64 -8.79 -2.14 32.79
C GLY A 64 -7.79 -2.38 31.66
N LEU A 65 -8.13 -3.25 30.71
CA LEU A 65 -7.33 -3.56 29.52
C LEU A 65 -7.85 -2.78 28.32
N GLU A 66 -6.94 -2.48 27.38
CA GLU A 66 -7.30 -1.85 26.12
C GLU A 66 -8.18 -2.80 25.29
N PRO A 67 -9.26 -2.31 24.65
CA PRO A 67 -10.13 -3.15 23.84
C PRO A 67 -9.33 -3.85 22.73
N SER A 68 -9.36 -5.17 22.72
CA SER A 68 -8.88 -6.00 21.62
C SER A 68 -9.86 -5.86 20.49
N ARG A 69 -9.69 -4.80 19.72
CA ARG A 69 -10.46 -4.54 18.51
C ARG A 69 -9.44 -4.50 17.39
N SER A 70 -9.73 -5.21 16.29
CA SER A 70 -9.18 -4.83 15.00
C SER A 70 -9.34 -3.32 14.90
N LYS A 71 -8.22 -2.60 14.75
CA LYS A 71 -8.10 -1.13 14.79
C LYS A 71 -9.44 -0.42 14.54
N ILE A 72 -10.05 0.16 15.58
CA ILE A 72 -11.37 0.78 15.45
C ILE A 72 -11.18 2.08 14.69
N GLY A 73 -11.98 2.30 13.66
CA GLY A 73 -11.87 3.52 12.85
C GLY A 73 -10.68 3.49 11.89
N ILE A 74 -10.46 2.36 11.20
CA ILE A 74 -9.58 2.32 10.04
C ILE A 74 -10.04 3.40 9.05
N SER A 75 -9.16 4.35 8.76
CA SER A 75 -9.44 5.39 7.75
C SER A 75 -9.44 4.77 6.35
N ASP A 76 -10.09 5.45 5.41
CA ASP A 76 -10.05 5.04 4.01
C ASP A 76 -8.60 5.07 3.50
N ASP A 77 -7.79 6.06 3.91
CA ASP A 77 -6.36 6.16 3.59
C ASP A 77 -5.55 4.94 4.07
N GLU A 78 -5.80 4.44 5.28
CA GLU A 78 -5.09 3.28 5.80
C GLU A 78 -5.45 2.00 5.02
N LEU A 79 -6.72 1.86 4.62
CA LEU A 79 -7.15 0.78 3.74
C LEU A 79 -6.47 0.89 2.37
N PHE A 80 -6.35 2.10 1.82
CA PHE A 80 -5.72 2.37 0.53
C PHE A 80 -4.20 2.15 0.55
N GLU A 81 -3.50 2.55 1.60
CA GLU A 81 -2.06 2.26 1.76
C GLU A 81 -1.77 0.76 1.83
N ASN A 82 -2.67 -0.03 2.45
CA ASN A 82 -2.54 -1.49 2.40
C ASN A 82 -2.73 -2.04 0.96
N ILE A 83 -3.67 -1.50 0.17
CA ILE A 83 -3.82 -1.87 -1.26
C ILE A 83 -2.57 -1.50 -2.05
N LYS A 84 -2.04 -0.29 -1.85
CA LYS A 84 -0.82 0.20 -2.51
C LYS A 84 0.37 -0.72 -2.23
N THR A 85 0.56 -1.10 -0.97
CA THR A 85 1.62 -2.02 -0.55
C THR A 85 1.48 -3.38 -1.23
N LEU A 86 0.26 -3.95 -1.24
CA LEU A 86 -0.02 -5.21 -1.93
C LEU A 86 0.27 -5.12 -3.43
N TRP A 87 -0.13 -4.01 -4.06
CA TRP A 87 0.07 -3.80 -5.49
C TRP A 87 1.55 -3.70 -5.85
N ILE A 88 2.34 -2.97 -5.05
CA ILE A 88 3.80 -2.86 -5.21
C ILE A 88 4.44 -4.24 -5.06
N ASN A 89 4.10 -4.98 -4.01
CA ASN A 89 4.69 -6.29 -3.71
C ASN A 89 4.34 -7.34 -4.77
N LEU A 90 3.13 -7.30 -5.32
CA LEU A 90 2.70 -8.23 -6.38
C LEU A 90 3.17 -7.79 -7.77
N GLY A 91 3.57 -6.52 -7.95
CA GLY A 91 3.83 -5.91 -9.26
C GLY A 91 2.60 -5.80 -10.17
N ARG A 92 1.41 -6.10 -9.64
CA ARG A 92 0.12 -6.09 -10.35
C ARG A 92 -1.03 -5.87 -9.37
N GLN A 93 -2.21 -5.61 -9.91
CA GLN A 93 -3.45 -5.50 -9.17
C GLN A 93 -3.66 -6.74 -8.26
N PRO A 94 -3.87 -6.54 -6.94
CA PRO A 94 -4.21 -7.63 -6.04
C PRO A 94 -5.59 -8.21 -6.37
N ARG A 95 -5.68 -9.53 -6.42
CA ARG A 95 -6.95 -10.26 -6.56
C ARG A 95 -7.57 -10.47 -5.18
N TYR A 96 -8.89 -10.63 -5.15
CA TYR A 96 -9.65 -10.83 -3.92
C TYR A 96 -9.03 -11.86 -2.95
N GLY A 97 -8.67 -13.04 -3.48
CA GLY A 97 -8.11 -14.14 -2.68
C GLY A 97 -6.69 -13.89 -2.14
N GLU A 98 -6.02 -12.82 -2.57
CA GLU A 98 -4.65 -12.43 -2.15
C GLU A 98 -4.68 -11.41 -1.01
N VAL A 99 -5.83 -10.80 -0.73
CA VAL A 99 -6.04 -9.80 0.32
C VAL A 99 -6.42 -10.52 1.62
N LYS A 100 -5.45 -11.23 2.18
CA LYS A 100 -5.57 -11.96 3.44
C LYS A 100 -4.19 -12.09 4.10
N ALA A 101 -4.15 -12.46 5.37
CA ALA A 101 -2.89 -12.80 6.03
C ALA A 101 -2.21 -13.99 5.30
N PRO A 102 -0.87 -14.00 5.18
CA PRO A 102 0.09 -13.04 5.74
C PRO A 102 0.44 -11.85 4.81
N SER A 103 -0.02 -11.86 3.56
CA SER A 103 0.35 -10.83 2.57
C SER A 103 -0.31 -9.48 2.82
N SER A 104 -1.47 -9.45 3.48
CA SER A 104 -2.27 -8.26 3.74
C SER A 104 -2.54 -8.08 5.23
N THR A 105 -2.50 -6.83 5.69
CA THR A 105 -2.88 -6.44 7.06
C THR A 105 -4.38 -6.58 7.29
N PHE A 106 -5.19 -6.37 6.24
CA PHE A 106 -6.65 -6.47 6.28
C PHE A 106 -7.16 -7.58 5.38
N SER A 107 -8.31 -8.17 5.70
CA SER A 107 -8.97 -9.12 4.81
C SER A 107 -9.75 -8.40 3.72
N ALA A 108 -9.95 -9.06 2.57
CA ALA A 108 -10.76 -8.55 1.47
C ALA A 108 -12.17 -8.12 1.93
N GLY A 109 -12.76 -8.86 2.88
CA GLY A 109 -14.07 -8.57 3.45
C GLY A 109 -14.13 -7.22 4.20
N THR A 110 -13.01 -6.71 4.72
CA THR A 110 -12.95 -5.36 5.31
C THR A 110 -13.27 -4.29 4.25
N TYR A 111 -12.74 -4.46 3.04
CA TYR A 111 -12.97 -3.54 1.93
C TYR A 111 -14.39 -3.65 1.39
N GLU A 112 -14.93 -4.86 1.27
CA GLU A 112 -16.32 -5.05 0.81
C GLU A 112 -17.33 -4.41 1.75
N LYS A 113 -17.16 -4.60 3.07
CA LYS A 113 -18.04 -3.96 4.06
C LYS A 113 -17.98 -2.44 4.00
N ARG A 114 -16.82 -1.87 3.66
CA ARG A 114 -16.59 -0.41 3.60
C ARG A 114 -17.05 0.23 2.29
N PHE A 115 -16.75 -0.41 1.16
CA PHE A 115 -16.92 0.16 -0.20
C PHE A 115 -17.96 -0.59 -1.05
N GLY A 116 -18.61 -1.62 -0.50
CA GLY A 116 -19.66 -2.42 -1.12
C GLY A 116 -19.14 -3.64 -1.91
N SER A 117 -18.02 -3.52 -2.62
CA SER A 117 -17.35 -4.66 -3.26
C SER A 117 -15.85 -4.42 -3.39
N TRP A 118 -15.07 -5.49 -3.58
CA TRP A 118 -13.61 -5.35 -3.81
C TRP A 118 -13.29 -4.52 -5.06
N LEU A 119 -14.05 -4.68 -6.14
CA LEU A 119 -13.86 -3.87 -7.34
C LEU A 119 -14.14 -2.39 -7.09
N LYS A 120 -15.19 -2.06 -6.32
CA LYS A 120 -15.47 -0.68 -5.91
C LYS A 120 -14.38 -0.11 -5.01
N ALA A 121 -13.84 -0.92 -4.09
CA ALA A 121 -12.71 -0.52 -3.25
C ALA A 121 -11.47 -0.17 -4.08
N LEU A 122 -11.17 -0.96 -5.11
CA LEU A 122 -10.10 -0.69 -6.06
C LEU A 122 -10.35 0.58 -6.90
N GLY A 123 -11.60 0.82 -7.31
CA GLY A 123 -11.98 2.06 -7.98
C GLY A 123 -11.72 3.28 -7.10
N ARG A 124 -12.17 3.24 -5.83
CA ARG A 124 -11.91 4.31 -4.85
C ARG A 124 -10.42 4.48 -4.55
N PHE A 125 -9.67 3.39 -4.49
CA PHE A 125 -8.22 3.43 -4.36
C PHE A 125 -7.55 4.15 -5.54
N VAL A 126 -7.97 3.85 -6.77
CA VAL A 126 -7.44 4.52 -7.97
C VAL A 126 -7.80 6.00 -7.97
N GLU A 127 -9.05 6.34 -7.63
CA GLU A 127 -9.47 7.74 -7.44
C GLU A 127 -8.60 8.44 -6.40
N TRP A 128 -8.34 7.81 -5.26
CA TRP A 128 -7.51 8.35 -4.17
C TRP A 128 -6.03 8.54 -4.57
N VAL A 129 -5.41 7.54 -5.20
CA VAL A 129 -4.03 7.65 -5.72
C VAL A 129 -3.92 8.70 -6.82
N ASN A 130 -5.00 8.93 -7.57
CA ASN A 130 -5.03 9.93 -8.61
C ASN A 130 -5.52 11.30 -8.10
N SER A 131 -6.20 11.37 -6.95
CA SER A 131 -6.59 12.64 -6.32
C SER A 131 -5.39 13.35 -5.70
N ASP A 132 -4.41 12.60 -5.19
CA ASP A 132 -3.09 13.13 -4.84
C ASP A 132 -2.27 13.57 -6.07
N ALA A 133 -2.69 13.20 -7.28
CA ALA A 133 -2.12 13.71 -8.52
C ALA A 133 -2.82 14.99 -9.04
N ILE A 134 -3.85 15.49 -8.33
CA ILE A 134 -4.59 16.71 -8.72
C ILE A 134 -3.86 18.01 -8.35
N ASP A 135 -2.61 17.95 -7.86
CA ASP A 135 -1.73 19.14 -7.89
C ASP A 135 -0.94 19.30 -9.21
N GLN A 136 -1.32 18.56 -10.27
CA GLN A 136 -1.03 18.96 -11.65
C GLN A 136 -2.20 18.63 -12.62
N PRO A 137 -3.24 19.48 -12.70
CA PRO A 137 -4.11 19.47 -13.85
C PRO A 137 -3.46 20.26 -14.99
N HIS A 138 -2.94 19.52 -15.97
CA HIS A 138 -3.00 19.94 -17.36
C HIS A 138 -4.48 20.24 -17.69
N LYS A 139 -4.90 21.50 -17.58
CA LYS A 139 -6.15 21.96 -18.17
C LYS A 139 -6.02 21.82 -19.68
N ILE A 140 -6.82 20.93 -20.25
CA ILE A 140 -7.34 21.08 -21.61
C ILE A 140 -8.17 22.38 -21.57
N VAL A 141 -7.71 23.41 -22.28
CA VAL A 141 -8.54 24.55 -22.67
C VAL A 141 -8.75 24.39 -24.16
N GLU A 142 -9.91 23.83 -24.52
CA GLU A 142 -10.45 23.98 -25.87
C GLU A 142 -10.97 25.42 -26.02
N GLU A 143 -10.52 26.02 -27.12
CA GLU A 143 -11.18 27.06 -27.90
C GLU A 143 -11.64 28.34 -27.19
N GLN A 144 -10.83 29.39 -27.38
CA GLN A 144 -11.34 30.64 -27.96
C GLN A 144 -10.28 31.22 -28.88
N ILE A 145 -10.52 31.06 -30.19
CA ILE A 145 -9.84 31.81 -31.25
C ILE A 145 -10.40 33.24 -31.20
N THR A 146 -9.55 34.22 -30.90
CA THR A 146 -9.64 35.54 -31.53
C THR A 146 -8.24 36.14 -31.72
N ALA A 147 -7.92 36.32 -33.00
CA ALA A 147 -7.09 37.31 -33.68
C ALA A 147 -5.90 38.00 -32.97
N ASP A 148 -4.75 37.88 -33.65
CA ASP A 148 -3.69 38.88 -33.87
C ASP A 148 -2.92 39.47 -32.67
N ILE A 149 -1.61 39.21 -32.61
CA ILE A 149 -0.52 40.20 -32.81
C ILE A 149 0.88 39.56 -32.54
N ALA A 150 1.72 39.64 -33.57
CA ALA A 150 3.19 39.76 -33.60
C ALA A 150 4.13 38.74 -32.91
N MET A 151 4.67 37.85 -33.74
CA MET A 151 6.10 37.52 -33.94
C MET A 151 7.13 37.94 -32.85
N GLN A 152 7.47 37.00 -31.96
CA GLN A 152 8.81 36.83 -31.38
C GLN A 152 9.10 35.31 -31.25
N PRO A 153 10.35 34.82 -31.42
CA PRO A 153 10.67 33.42 -31.24
C PRO A 153 10.75 33.13 -29.73
N HIS A 154 9.59 33.03 -29.09
CA HIS A 154 9.51 32.58 -27.72
C HIS A 154 9.98 31.13 -27.67
N LYS A 155 11.14 30.87 -27.03
CA LYS A 155 11.55 29.54 -26.61
C LYS A 155 10.33 28.85 -26.02
N ALA A 156 9.84 27.80 -26.69
CA ALA A 156 8.65 27.09 -26.28
C ALA A 156 8.77 26.76 -24.79
N LYS A 157 7.86 27.31 -23.98
CA LYS A 157 7.79 26.99 -22.55
C LYS A 157 7.61 25.48 -22.46
N ARG A 158 8.61 24.77 -21.92
CA ARG A 158 8.57 23.32 -21.74
C ARG A 158 7.35 22.98 -20.89
N ARG A 159 6.55 22.01 -21.34
CA ARG A 159 5.29 21.66 -20.66
C ARG A 159 5.54 20.76 -19.44
N THR A 160 6.73 20.19 -19.32
CA THR A 160 7.09 19.18 -18.32
C THR A 160 8.42 19.48 -17.61
N ARG A 161 8.51 19.08 -16.33
CA ARG A 161 9.75 19.13 -15.53
C ARG A 161 10.75 18.11 -16.05
N ARG A 162 12.05 18.35 -15.87
CA ARG A 162 13.11 17.40 -16.27
C ARG A 162 13.08 16.09 -15.46
N GLU A 163 12.73 16.19 -14.19
CA GLU A 163 12.74 15.05 -13.27
C GLU A 163 11.66 14.04 -13.62
N ILE A 164 12.06 12.78 -13.71
CA ILE A 164 11.16 11.64 -13.88
C ILE A 164 10.75 11.21 -12.48
N SER A 165 9.45 11.20 -12.16
CA SER A 165 8.99 10.69 -10.86
C SER A 165 9.22 9.18 -10.74
N ASP A 166 9.39 8.67 -9.52
CA ASP A 166 9.63 7.22 -9.32
C ASP A 166 8.47 6.35 -9.78
N ARG A 167 7.22 6.87 -9.67
CA ARG A 167 6.03 6.25 -10.26
C ARG A 167 6.13 6.15 -11.78
N GLN A 168 6.58 7.22 -12.44
CA GLN A 168 6.77 7.25 -13.89
C GLN A 168 7.93 6.35 -14.32
N ARG A 169 9.05 6.33 -13.58
CA ARG A 169 10.16 5.38 -13.80
C ARG A 169 9.66 3.94 -13.74
N PHE A 170 8.92 3.58 -12.70
CA PHE A 170 8.37 2.24 -12.55
C PHE A 170 7.41 1.88 -13.69
N ARG A 171 6.51 2.80 -14.08
CA ARG A 171 5.57 2.59 -15.19
C ARG A 171 6.31 2.29 -16.51
N ILE A 172 7.39 3.01 -16.79
CA ILE A 172 8.20 2.80 -18.00
C ILE A 172 8.96 1.46 -17.94
N LEU A 173 9.53 1.10 -16.79
CA LEU A 173 10.18 -0.21 -16.60
C LEU A 173 9.21 -1.37 -16.82
N VAL A 174 7.98 -1.28 -16.30
CA VAL A 174 6.93 -2.28 -16.51
C VAL A 174 6.52 -2.35 -17.97
N ARG A 175 6.25 -1.20 -18.61
CA ARG A 175 5.92 -1.13 -20.05
C ARG A 175 6.99 -1.80 -20.92
N ASP A 176 8.25 -1.59 -20.56
CA ASP A 176 9.40 -2.11 -21.30
C ASP A 176 9.77 -3.55 -20.89
N GLY A 177 8.99 -4.18 -19.99
CA GLY A 177 9.17 -5.56 -19.57
C GLY A 177 10.45 -5.81 -18.77
N PHE A 178 10.91 -4.81 -18.00
CA PHE A 178 12.18 -4.83 -17.26
C PHE A 178 13.37 -5.23 -18.15
N ARG A 179 13.39 -4.68 -19.37
CA ARG A 179 14.44 -4.90 -20.37
C ARG A 179 14.94 -3.58 -20.90
N CYS A 180 16.24 -3.52 -21.19
CA CYS A 180 16.81 -2.41 -21.93
C CYS A 180 16.21 -2.36 -23.35
N LYS A 181 15.65 -1.23 -23.76
CA LYS A 181 15.06 -1.04 -25.11
C LYS A 181 16.10 -1.01 -26.23
N ALA A 182 17.39 -0.82 -25.91
CA ALA A 182 18.47 -0.88 -26.89
C ALA A 182 19.03 -2.29 -27.10
N CYS A 183 19.40 -2.99 -26.01
CA CYS A 183 20.12 -4.28 -26.11
C CYS A 183 19.34 -5.48 -25.59
N GLY A 184 18.15 -5.28 -25.01
CA GLY A 184 17.28 -6.36 -24.53
C GLY A 184 17.69 -7.01 -23.19
N VAL A 185 18.84 -6.63 -22.62
CA VAL A 185 19.29 -7.17 -21.33
C VAL A 185 18.29 -6.87 -20.21
N SER A 186 18.08 -7.85 -19.35
CA SER A 186 17.18 -7.80 -18.20
C SER A 186 17.90 -8.25 -16.93
N PRO A 187 17.55 -7.72 -15.74
CA PRO A 187 17.96 -8.29 -14.46
C PRO A 187 17.61 -9.79 -14.32
N ILE A 188 16.58 -10.27 -15.04
CA ILE A 188 16.19 -11.69 -15.06
C ILE A 188 17.19 -12.53 -15.85
N THR A 189 17.63 -12.04 -17.01
CA THR A 189 18.54 -12.79 -17.89
C THR A 189 19.99 -12.69 -17.43
N GLN A 190 20.34 -11.59 -16.77
CA GLN A 190 21.67 -11.32 -16.26
C GLN A 190 21.57 -10.66 -14.87
N PRO A 191 21.75 -11.43 -13.79
CA PRO A 191 21.74 -10.91 -12.43
C PRO A 191 22.76 -9.77 -12.24
N GLY A 192 22.38 -8.73 -11.49
CA GLY A 192 23.23 -7.57 -11.21
C GLY A 192 23.17 -6.45 -12.26
N VAL A 193 22.38 -6.60 -13.33
CA VAL A 193 22.14 -5.52 -14.30
C VAL A 193 21.19 -4.48 -13.70
N GLU A 194 21.63 -3.22 -13.70
CA GLU A 194 20.83 -2.06 -13.32
C GLU A 194 20.18 -1.41 -14.55
N LEU A 195 18.88 -1.14 -14.45
CA LEU A 195 18.11 -0.41 -15.46
C LEU A 195 17.78 0.99 -14.96
N HIS A 196 17.93 1.96 -15.86
CA HIS A 196 17.56 3.34 -15.67
C HIS A 196 16.47 3.73 -16.68
N VAL A 197 15.69 4.76 -16.36
CA VAL A 197 14.75 5.37 -17.30
C VAL A 197 15.29 6.73 -17.71
N ASP A 198 15.36 6.95 -19.02
CA ASP A 198 15.97 8.15 -19.61
C ASP A 198 15.16 8.65 -20.81
N HIS A 199 15.35 9.92 -21.18
CA HIS A 199 14.59 10.58 -22.26
C HIS A 199 15.08 10.20 -23.65
N ILE A 200 14.25 9.64 -24.53
CA ILE A 200 14.59 9.31 -25.93
C ILE A 200 15.23 10.53 -26.63
N LEU A 201 14.51 11.65 -26.68
CA LEU A 201 15.06 12.97 -26.99
C LEU A 201 15.49 13.65 -25.69
N PRO A 202 16.77 14.02 -25.50
CA PRO A 202 17.21 14.65 -24.26
C PRO A 202 16.41 15.89 -23.90
N TRP A 203 16.13 16.07 -22.61
CA TRP A 203 15.41 17.25 -22.12
C TRP A 203 16.10 18.57 -22.49
N SER A 204 17.44 18.59 -22.54
CA SER A 204 18.22 19.74 -23.00
C SER A 204 17.93 20.14 -24.45
N LYS A 205 17.62 19.16 -25.32
CA LYS A 205 17.31 19.33 -26.74
C LYS A 205 15.81 19.46 -27.04
N GLY A 206 14.99 19.69 -26.00
CA GLY A 206 13.55 19.92 -26.16
C GLY A 206 12.67 18.69 -25.98
N GLY A 207 13.22 17.56 -25.53
CA GLY A 207 12.41 16.40 -25.17
C GLY A 207 11.61 16.63 -23.89
N GLU A 208 10.31 16.35 -23.94
CA GLU A 208 9.44 16.44 -22.78
C GLU A 208 9.51 15.17 -21.92
N THR A 209 9.23 15.28 -20.62
CA THR A 209 9.16 14.13 -19.70
C THR A 209 7.80 13.47 -19.78
N THR A 210 7.47 12.99 -20.96
CA THR A 210 6.26 12.21 -21.24
C THR A 210 6.62 10.75 -21.41
N ASP A 211 5.66 9.85 -21.20
CA ASP A 211 5.94 8.42 -21.30
C ASP A 211 6.46 8.00 -22.67
N ASP A 212 5.95 8.63 -23.73
CA ASP A 212 6.38 8.36 -25.10
C ASP A 212 7.83 8.78 -25.36
N ASN A 213 8.35 9.75 -24.61
CA ASN A 213 9.72 10.20 -24.70
C ASN A 213 10.62 9.59 -23.60
N LEU A 214 10.14 8.60 -22.83
CA LEU A 214 10.95 7.90 -21.84
C LEU A 214 11.15 6.43 -22.23
N GLU A 215 12.33 5.88 -21.96
CA GLU A 215 12.66 4.49 -22.25
C GLU A 215 13.60 3.88 -21.19
N SER A 216 13.51 2.56 -21.01
CA SER A 216 14.39 1.81 -20.13
C SER A 216 15.73 1.50 -20.81
N LYS A 217 16.85 1.80 -20.15
CA LYS A 217 18.22 1.50 -20.61
C LYS A 217 19.03 0.86 -19.50
N CYS A 218 19.90 -0.09 -19.86
CA CYS A 218 20.96 -0.50 -18.92
C CYS A 218 22.02 0.60 -18.81
N LYS A 219 22.81 0.57 -17.72
CA LYS A 219 23.90 1.53 -17.48
C LYS A 219 24.82 1.74 -18.69
N GLN A 220 25.21 0.65 -19.38
CA GLN A 220 26.08 0.71 -20.56
C GLN A 220 25.43 1.47 -21.73
N CYS A 221 24.20 1.12 -22.10
CA CYS A 221 23.48 1.79 -23.19
C CYS A 221 23.13 3.24 -22.84
N ASN A 222 22.86 3.52 -21.57
CA ASN A 222 22.58 4.88 -21.09
C ASN A 222 23.80 5.79 -21.25
N LEU A 223 24.99 5.31 -20.89
CA LEU A 223 26.26 6.04 -21.09
C LEU A 223 26.56 6.26 -22.58
N GLY A 224 26.30 5.27 -23.43
CA GLY A 224 26.51 5.38 -24.88
C GLY A 224 25.65 6.45 -25.56
N LYS A 225 24.46 6.74 -25.02
CA LYS A 225 23.55 7.75 -25.56
C LYS A 225 24.07 9.19 -25.43
N GLY A 226 24.82 9.48 -24.35
CA GLY A 226 25.43 10.79 -24.15
C GLY A 226 26.34 11.21 -25.31
N ASN A 227 26.95 10.24 -26.00
CA ASN A 227 27.83 10.48 -27.15
C ASN A 227 27.07 10.74 -28.46
N ALA A 228 25.87 10.21 -28.63
CA ALA A 228 25.07 10.35 -29.86
C ALA A 228 24.44 11.73 -30.02
N PHE A 229 24.25 12.47 -28.92
CA PHE A 229 23.65 13.80 -28.92
C PHE A 229 24.67 14.94 -28.69
N ASN A 230 25.96 14.63 -28.55
CA ASN A 230 27.02 15.65 -28.34
C ASN A 230 27.82 15.99 -29.63
N ASN A 231 27.37 15.52 -30.80
CA ASN A 231 27.85 15.97 -32.12
C ASN A 231 26.90 17.00 -32.72
#